data_AF-A0A7V4IFD9-F1
#
_entry.id   AF-A0A7V4IFD9-F1
#
_cell.length_a   1.000
_cell.length_b   1.000
_cell.length_c   1.000
_cell.angle_alpha   90.00
_cell.angle_beta   90.00
_cell.angle_gamma   90.00
#
_symmetry.space_group_name_H-M   'P 1'
#
loop_
_entity.id
_entity.type
_entity.pdbx_description
1 polymer ?
#
loop_
_entity_poly.entity_id
_entity_poly.type
_entity_poly.pdbx_seq_one_letter_code
_entity_poly.pdbx_strand_id
1 'polypeptide(L)'
;MTSRFKPFVLAAAFAGWVAAAGAFSMMGPFAEWMVPRIGYNPPLSGEDMGGPMNLGEKYRWNVKTVYYAYDSSFLQYFGVQGTNAIEQAIAILNALPPVSQMSSNLSEYPLEVRRVNYQASALNLIDLKSFTLGHLLTHLGLASPERYTWTLRSRVEIVSPPPPVNYAVIKRNFDPVTLNPSSFVNGVLYTYVVQEFVGPWADATELQVDPLANDATSVVGMADDIFSSRILDYGEYVTGLTRDDVGGLRHLYGKSNPLEHWHVETLPTNTTAAAASSPWNPIGGTNAVATNNFVNQALRPGVEKVTFVRANYDSLLGQFVVFTNQWTDTYISNGVFRTQTVQRAVEQPDIVFTAEDLGVNDAGVPFFFSRSLTDGWSNNDAINGVSTLDGPGVINGPIQYAYSKVGPYYMNQSPFLMDETRTLFQGAIWGFFDGTTNPPVVFPSGSSLQNLKLQVIYAGSPWTIANSFASTNSAAAGGVVGTGN
;
A
#
# COMPACT_ATOMS: atom_id res chain seq x y z
N MET A 1 29.92 69.55 -0.63
CA MET A 1 28.96 68.58 -0.04
C MET A 1 29.21 67.25 -0.74
N THR A 2 30.16 66.44 -0.25
CA THR A 2 29.94 65.19 0.55
C THR A 2 29.02 64.20 -0.17
N SER A 3 29.40 62.96 -0.52
CA SER A 3 30.09 61.93 0.30
C SER A 3 30.59 60.77 -0.60
N ARG A 4 31.84 60.32 -0.44
CA ARG A 4 32.27 59.05 0.21
C ARG A 4 31.67 57.74 -0.32
N PHE A 5 32.56 56.95 -0.93
CA PHE A 5 32.49 55.49 -1.10
C PHE A 5 32.17 54.73 0.20
N LYS A 6 31.27 53.75 0.11
CA LYS A 6 31.29 52.49 0.89
C LYS A 6 30.65 51.36 0.04
N PRO A 7 31.27 50.18 -0.06
CA PRO A 7 30.70 49.03 -0.75
C PRO A 7 29.61 48.41 0.14
N PHE A 8 28.41 48.20 -0.42
CA PHE A 8 27.40 47.39 0.23
C PHE A 8 27.82 45.92 0.19
N VAL A 9 27.84 45.33 1.38
CA VAL A 9 28.14 43.94 1.67
C VAL A 9 27.18 43.04 0.88
N LEU A 10 27.76 42.10 0.13
CA LEU A 10 27.07 40.93 -0.42
C LEU A 10 26.68 40.03 0.76
N ALA A 11 25.59 40.35 1.45
CA ALA A 11 24.94 39.41 2.33
C ALA A 11 24.04 38.53 1.44
N ALA A 12 24.63 37.46 0.91
CA ALA A 12 23.87 36.36 0.35
C ALA A 12 22.87 35.92 1.42
N ALA A 13 21.60 36.20 1.18
CA ALA A 13 20.53 35.61 1.95
C ALA A 13 20.56 34.11 1.70
N PHE A 14 21.26 33.38 2.57
CA PHE A 14 20.87 32.01 2.93
C PHE A 14 19.52 32.10 3.65
N ALA A 15 18.49 32.54 2.94
CA ALA A 15 17.13 32.20 3.28
C ALA A 15 17.00 30.74 2.87
N GLY A 16 17.03 29.86 3.86
CA GLY A 16 16.93 28.41 3.67
C GLY A 16 15.73 28.08 2.80
N TRP A 17 15.99 27.82 1.53
CA TRP A 17 15.20 26.88 0.79
C TRP A 17 15.48 25.55 1.46
N VAL A 18 14.61 25.15 2.39
CA VAL A 18 14.39 23.72 2.58
C VAL A 18 13.81 23.31 1.24
N ALA A 19 14.67 22.83 0.32
CA ALA A 19 14.20 22.20 -0.89
C ALA A 19 13.22 21.11 -0.41
N ALA A 20 11.96 21.20 -0.84
CA ALA A 20 11.01 20.12 -0.66
C ALA A 20 11.70 18.89 -1.23
N ALA A 21 12.13 17.97 -0.37
CA ALA A 21 12.98 16.84 -0.76
C ALA A 21 12.16 15.55 -0.82
N GLY A 22 10.84 15.67 -0.86
CA GLY A 22 9.92 14.55 -0.87
C GLY A 22 8.51 14.96 -1.23
N ALA A 23 7.70 13.97 -1.59
CA ALA A 23 6.29 14.12 -1.88
C ALA A 23 5.57 12.77 -1.78
N PHE A 24 4.34 12.81 -1.28
CA PHE A 24 3.42 11.67 -1.31
C PHE A 24 2.13 12.05 -2.05
N SER A 25 1.53 11.05 -2.70
CA SER A 25 0.20 11.13 -3.28
C SER A 25 -0.75 10.24 -2.49
N MET A 26 -2.02 10.61 -2.43
CA MET A 26 -3.06 9.85 -1.74
C MET A 26 -4.01 9.21 -2.73
N MET A 27 -4.60 8.09 -2.36
CA MET A 27 -5.48 7.30 -3.21
C MET A 27 -6.93 7.37 -2.72
N GLY A 28 -7.86 7.32 -3.66
CA GLY A 28 -9.27 7.06 -3.40
C GLY A 28 -10.05 6.76 -4.68
N PRO A 29 -11.38 6.62 -4.59
CA PRO A 29 -12.23 6.40 -5.76
C PRO A 29 -12.04 7.48 -6.84
N PHE A 30 -12.27 7.15 -8.10
CA PHE A 30 -12.21 8.15 -9.16
C PHE A 30 -13.25 9.25 -8.94
N ALA A 31 -12.79 10.51 -8.97
CA ALA A 31 -13.66 11.66 -9.07
C ALA A 31 -14.43 11.64 -10.40
N GLU A 32 -15.58 12.31 -10.47
CA GLU A 32 -16.40 12.35 -11.69
C GLU A 32 -15.63 12.82 -12.94
N TRP A 33 -14.66 13.72 -12.75
CA TRP A 33 -13.86 14.26 -13.84
C TRP A 33 -12.64 13.41 -14.19
N MET A 34 -12.25 12.45 -13.36
CA MET A 34 -11.12 11.55 -13.59
C MET A 34 -11.52 10.43 -14.56
N VAL A 35 -11.47 10.76 -15.85
CA VAL A 35 -11.93 9.88 -16.94
C VAL A 35 -10.79 9.37 -17.81
N PRO A 36 -10.97 8.24 -18.54
CA PRO A 36 -9.96 7.68 -19.44
C PRO A 36 -9.40 8.68 -20.46
N ARG A 37 -10.25 9.61 -20.94
CA ARG A 37 -9.86 10.65 -21.91
C ARG A 37 -8.70 11.54 -21.44
N ILE A 38 -8.46 11.63 -20.14
CA ILE A 38 -7.39 12.45 -19.55
C ILE A 38 -6.43 11.62 -18.67
N GLY A 39 -6.31 10.32 -18.95
CA GLY A 39 -5.24 9.48 -18.38
C GLY A 39 -5.61 8.69 -17.12
N TYR A 40 -6.87 8.71 -16.68
CA TYR A 40 -7.33 7.93 -15.53
C TYR A 40 -8.04 6.65 -15.95
N ASN A 41 -7.60 5.49 -15.44
CA ASN A 41 -8.08 4.18 -15.87
C ASN A 41 -8.05 4.00 -17.41
N PRO A 42 -6.91 4.30 -18.07
CA PRO A 42 -6.83 4.21 -19.52
C PRO A 42 -6.95 2.76 -20.01
N PRO A 43 -7.42 2.53 -21.24
CA PRO A 43 -7.73 1.19 -21.75
C PRO A 43 -6.51 0.26 -21.91
N LEU A 44 -5.29 0.75 -21.70
CA LEU A 44 -4.05 -0.03 -21.83
C LEU A 44 -3.45 -0.47 -20.50
N SER A 45 -3.95 0.05 -19.36
CA SER A 45 -3.25 -0.08 -18.08
C SER A 45 -3.61 -1.30 -17.23
N GLY A 46 -4.59 -2.11 -17.66
CA GLY A 46 -5.39 -2.84 -16.67
C GLY A 46 -6.18 -1.87 -15.79
N GLU A 47 -6.96 -2.39 -14.86
CA GLU A 47 -7.82 -1.55 -14.03
C GLU A 47 -7.00 -0.83 -12.96
N ASP A 48 -6.93 0.51 -13.08
CA ASP A 48 -6.38 1.36 -12.02
C ASP A 48 -7.24 1.22 -10.75
N MET A 49 -6.61 1.20 -9.58
CA MET A 49 -7.36 1.05 -8.30
C MET A 49 -8.30 2.23 -8.01
N GLY A 50 -7.90 3.41 -8.45
CA GLY A 50 -8.54 4.68 -8.12
C GLY A 50 -7.72 5.86 -8.62
N GLY A 51 -8.08 7.05 -8.16
CA GLY A 51 -7.45 8.30 -8.55
C GLY A 51 -6.77 9.03 -7.37
N PRO A 52 -5.86 9.96 -7.67
CA PRO A 52 -5.11 10.67 -6.66
C PRO A 52 -5.94 11.78 -5.99
N MET A 53 -5.84 11.94 -4.68
CA MET A 53 -6.70 12.83 -3.87
C MET A 53 -6.02 14.15 -3.45
N ASN A 54 -6.79 15.21 -3.18
CA ASN A 54 -6.26 16.38 -2.47
C ASN A 54 -6.16 16.10 -0.97
N LEU A 55 -5.37 16.90 -0.24
CA LEU A 55 -5.13 16.77 1.22
C LEU A 55 -6.40 16.58 2.08
N GLY A 56 -7.51 17.23 1.71
CA GLY A 56 -8.78 17.12 2.44
C GLY A 56 -9.65 15.91 2.07
N GLU A 57 -9.28 15.16 1.03
CA GLU A 57 -10.12 14.15 0.36
C GLU A 57 -9.62 12.72 0.58
N LYS A 58 -8.86 12.50 1.66
CA LYS A 58 -8.15 11.24 1.90
C LYS A 58 -9.04 10.07 2.30
N TYR A 59 -8.58 8.87 2.01
CA TYR A 59 -9.19 7.61 2.44
C TYR A 59 -8.23 6.84 3.34
N ARG A 60 -8.74 6.29 4.45
CA ARG A 60 -7.91 5.51 5.40
C ARG A 60 -8.71 4.44 6.13
N TRP A 61 -8.00 3.47 6.70
CA TRP A 61 -8.57 2.60 7.72
C TRP A 61 -8.82 3.38 9.01
N ASN A 62 -10.03 3.32 9.54
CA ASN A 62 -10.36 3.96 10.83
C ASN A 62 -10.30 2.99 12.03
N VAL A 63 -9.72 1.81 11.83
CA VAL A 63 -9.43 0.84 12.88
C VAL A 63 -7.93 0.64 13.05
N LYS A 64 -7.53 0.33 14.28
CA LYS A 64 -6.13 0.06 14.63
C LYS A 64 -5.64 -1.32 14.19
N THR A 65 -6.55 -2.26 13.99
CA THR A 65 -6.21 -3.64 13.65
C THR A 65 -6.91 -4.02 12.35
N VAL A 66 -6.12 -4.46 11.38
CA VAL A 66 -6.58 -5.01 10.10
C VAL A 66 -6.21 -6.48 10.09
N TYR A 67 -7.19 -7.35 9.88
CA TYR A 67 -6.97 -8.79 9.88
C TYR A 67 -6.69 -9.31 8.47
N TYR A 68 -5.66 -10.11 8.30
CA TYR A 68 -5.34 -10.74 7.02
C TYR A 68 -5.29 -12.26 7.10
N ALA A 69 -5.50 -12.95 5.99
CA ALA A 69 -5.27 -14.39 5.90
C ALA A 69 -4.88 -14.84 4.49
N TYR A 70 -4.46 -16.10 4.41
CA TYR A 70 -4.18 -16.81 3.16
C TYR A 70 -5.26 -17.86 2.95
N ASP A 71 -5.80 -17.94 1.74
CA ASP A 71 -6.76 -19.00 1.40
C ASP A 71 -6.06 -20.32 1.03
N SER A 72 -6.83 -21.35 0.68
CA SER A 72 -6.27 -22.64 0.29
C SER A 72 -5.49 -22.57 -1.02
N SER A 73 -5.89 -21.72 -1.97
CA SER A 73 -5.22 -21.62 -3.26
C SER A 73 -3.82 -21.03 -3.12
N PHE A 74 -3.66 -19.97 -2.33
CA PHE A 74 -2.37 -19.36 -2.00
C PHE A 74 -1.46 -20.37 -1.30
N LEU A 75 -1.98 -21.05 -0.26
CA LEU A 75 -1.20 -22.03 0.50
C LEU A 75 -0.75 -23.23 -0.35
N GLN A 76 -1.56 -23.64 -1.34
CA GLN A 76 -1.19 -24.73 -2.25
C GLN A 76 -0.10 -24.32 -3.25
N TYR A 77 -0.17 -23.10 -3.80
CA TYR A 77 0.78 -22.65 -4.82
C TYR A 77 2.09 -22.15 -4.22
N PHE A 78 2.01 -21.26 -3.23
CA PHE A 78 3.15 -20.59 -2.63
C PHE A 78 3.70 -21.29 -1.38
N GLY A 79 2.85 -22.01 -0.66
CA GLY A 79 3.25 -22.73 0.54
C GLY A 79 3.87 -21.86 1.63
N VAL A 80 4.67 -22.50 2.48
CA VAL A 80 5.32 -21.84 3.63
C VAL A 80 6.22 -20.68 3.19
N GLN A 81 6.94 -20.82 2.07
CA GLN A 81 7.87 -19.80 1.63
C GLN A 81 7.16 -18.52 1.16
N GLY A 82 6.05 -18.62 0.43
CA GLY A 82 5.32 -17.39 0.10
C GLY A 82 4.53 -16.82 1.27
N THR A 83 4.08 -17.65 2.24
CA THR A 83 3.59 -17.06 3.50
C THR A 83 4.70 -16.28 4.20
N ASN A 84 5.92 -16.80 4.30
CA ASN A 84 7.04 -16.08 4.89
C ASN A 84 7.35 -14.77 4.16
N ALA A 85 7.27 -14.75 2.82
CA ALA A 85 7.46 -13.54 2.02
C ALA A 85 6.44 -12.45 2.40
N ILE A 86 5.15 -12.80 2.48
CA ILE A 86 4.10 -11.84 2.86
C ILE A 86 4.20 -11.44 4.34
N GLU A 87 4.54 -12.37 5.24
CA GLU A 87 4.81 -12.05 6.65
C GLU A 87 5.96 -11.02 6.80
N GLN A 88 6.99 -11.08 5.94
CA GLN A 88 8.06 -10.07 5.96
C GLN A 88 7.59 -8.69 5.49
N ALA A 89 6.73 -8.62 4.47
CA ALA A 89 6.12 -7.35 4.05
C ALA A 89 5.27 -6.75 5.20
N ILE A 90 4.47 -7.60 5.85
CA ILE A 90 3.64 -7.21 6.99
C ILE A 90 4.48 -6.79 8.20
N ALA A 91 5.60 -7.46 8.45
CA ALA A 91 6.52 -7.10 9.51
C ALA A 91 7.10 -5.69 9.32
N ILE A 92 7.40 -5.27 8.08
CA ILE A 92 7.85 -3.90 7.78
C ILE A 92 6.80 -2.87 8.20
N LEU A 93 5.52 -3.09 7.86
CA LEU A 93 4.42 -2.20 8.25
C LEU A 93 4.19 -2.21 9.77
N ASN A 94 4.17 -3.40 10.37
CA ASN A 94 3.97 -3.56 11.81
C ASN A 94 5.12 -2.99 12.65
N ALA A 95 6.32 -2.86 12.10
CA ALA A 95 7.47 -2.24 12.76
C ALA A 95 7.37 -0.72 12.87
N LEU A 96 6.48 -0.05 12.12
CA LEU A 96 6.27 1.38 12.22
C LEU A 96 5.83 1.78 13.64
N PRO A 97 6.38 2.84 14.24
CA PRO A 97 5.85 3.38 15.47
C PRO A 97 4.51 4.10 15.20
N PRO A 98 3.71 4.42 16.24
CA PRO A 98 2.67 5.42 16.11
C PRO A 98 3.23 6.69 15.45
N VAL A 99 2.50 7.26 14.50
CA VAL A 99 3.00 8.38 13.68
C VAL A 99 3.39 9.63 14.49
N SER A 100 2.80 9.81 15.67
CA SER A 100 3.18 10.89 16.60
C SER A 100 4.56 10.71 17.26
N GLN A 101 5.17 9.53 17.17
CA GLN A 101 6.52 9.25 17.66
C GLN A 101 7.59 9.41 16.58
N MET A 102 7.20 9.60 15.32
CA MET A 102 8.14 9.84 14.23
C MET A 102 8.75 11.24 14.33
N SER A 103 9.97 11.41 13.82
CA SER A 103 10.61 12.72 13.81
C SER A 103 9.88 13.68 12.85
N SER A 104 9.98 14.99 13.09
CA SER A 104 9.31 15.99 12.24
C SER A 104 9.76 15.93 10.78
N ASN A 105 11.04 15.62 10.54
CA ASN A 105 11.66 15.56 9.21
C ASN A 105 11.79 14.15 8.62
N LEU A 106 11.36 13.10 9.35
CA LEU A 106 11.38 11.71 8.92
C LEU A 106 12.79 11.23 8.48
N SER A 107 13.84 11.80 9.09
CA SER A 107 15.23 11.50 8.73
C SER A 107 15.68 10.08 9.12
N GLU A 108 14.93 9.41 9.99
CA GLU A 108 15.10 7.99 10.34
C GLU A 108 14.73 7.03 9.19
N TYR A 109 14.04 7.52 8.15
CA TYR A 109 13.69 6.76 6.96
C TYR A 109 14.60 7.11 5.77
N PRO A 110 15.08 6.10 5.03
CA PRO A 110 15.92 6.31 3.86
C PRO A 110 15.11 6.84 2.67
N LEU A 111 15.81 7.48 1.72
CA LEU A 111 15.20 7.89 0.44
C LEU A 111 15.15 6.74 -0.58
N GLU A 112 16.08 5.79 -0.48
CA GLU A 112 16.21 4.65 -1.38
C GLU A 112 16.26 3.35 -0.58
N VAL A 113 15.42 2.39 -0.96
CA VAL A 113 15.27 1.09 -0.29
C VAL A 113 15.38 -0.08 -1.25
N ARG A 114 15.38 0.20 -2.56
CA ARG A 114 15.47 -0.77 -3.64
C ARG A 114 16.87 -1.33 -3.76
N ARG A 115 16.92 -2.62 -4.06
CA ARG A 115 18.13 -3.41 -4.25
C ARG A 115 17.89 -4.41 -5.36
N VAL A 116 18.96 -4.93 -5.92
CA VAL A 116 18.91 -5.90 -7.02
C VAL A 116 19.61 -7.19 -6.62
N ASN A 117 18.97 -8.32 -6.90
CA ASN A 117 19.55 -9.64 -6.86
C ASN A 117 19.74 -10.14 -8.30
N TYR A 118 20.99 -10.15 -8.78
CA TYR A 118 21.30 -10.50 -10.17
C TYR A 118 20.97 -11.95 -10.53
N GLN A 119 20.98 -12.87 -9.57
CA GLN A 119 20.58 -14.25 -9.82
C GLN A 119 19.06 -14.34 -10.05
N ALA A 120 18.27 -13.62 -9.25
CA ALA A 120 16.83 -13.52 -9.45
C ALA A 120 16.47 -12.79 -10.75
N SER A 121 17.23 -11.76 -11.11
CA SER A 121 17.07 -11.02 -12.37
C SER A 121 17.30 -11.92 -13.58
N ALA A 122 18.37 -12.73 -13.58
CA ALA A 122 18.65 -13.70 -14.63
C ALA A 122 17.59 -14.81 -14.77
N LEU A 123 16.72 -14.96 -13.77
CA LEU A 123 15.62 -15.92 -13.73
C LEU A 123 14.24 -15.28 -13.96
N ASN A 124 14.19 -13.99 -14.31
CA ASN A 124 12.95 -13.23 -14.52
C ASN A 124 11.99 -13.27 -13.32
N LEU A 125 12.54 -13.21 -12.10
CA LEU A 125 11.75 -13.29 -10.87
C LEU A 125 11.28 -11.92 -10.39
N ILE A 126 9.99 -11.82 -10.04
CA ILE A 126 9.43 -10.68 -9.32
C ILE A 126 9.29 -11.05 -7.84
N ASP A 127 9.84 -10.22 -6.94
CA ASP A 127 9.82 -10.48 -5.50
C ASP A 127 8.42 -10.31 -4.91
N LEU A 128 7.84 -11.42 -4.45
CA LEU A 128 6.49 -11.46 -3.86
C LEU A 128 6.36 -10.52 -2.66
N LYS A 129 7.38 -10.45 -1.80
CA LYS A 129 7.38 -9.57 -0.61
C LYS A 129 7.27 -8.10 -1.01
N SER A 130 8.16 -7.65 -1.89
CA SER A 130 8.24 -6.25 -2.30
C SER A 130 6.99 -5.82 -3.07
N PHE A 131 6.51 -6.68 -3.96
CA PHE A 131 5.28 -6.45 -4.72
C PHE A 131 4.06 -6.32 -3.80
N THR A 132 3.94 -7.23 -2.83
CA THR A 132 2.86 -7.18 -1.82
C THR A 132 2.92 -5.91 -0.99
N LEU A 133 4.12 -5.49 -0.56
CA LEU A 133 4.30 -4.32 0.29
C LEU A 133 3.79 -3.04 -0.39
N GLY A 134 4.10 -2.83 -1.67
CA GLY A 134 3.61 -1.67 -2.42
C GLY A 134 2.08 -1.64 -2.54
N HIS A 135 1.44 -2.77 -2.84
CA HIS A 135 -0.02 -2.86 -2.90
C HIS A 135 -0.73 -2.77 -1.54
N LEU A 136 -0.05 -3.14 -0.44
CA LEU A 136 -0.55 -2.87 0.90
C LEU A 136 -0.55 -1.36 1.18
N LEU A 137 0.45 -0.62 0.73
CA LEU A 137 0.48 0.85 0.85
C LEU A 137 -0.64 1.50 0.05
N THR A 138 -0.97 0.98 -1.15
CA THR A 138 -2.12 1.51 -1.90
C THR A 138 -3.42 1.36 -1.12
N HIS A 139 -3.62 0.20 -0.50
CA HIS A 139 -4.77 -0.09 0.38
C HIS A 139 -4.67 0.49 1.80
N LEU A 140 -3.58 1.19 2.11
CA LEU A 140 -3.50 2.08 3.27
C LEU A 140 -3.87 3.53 2.89
N GLY A 141 -4.12 3.82 1.61
CA GLY A 141 -4.57 5.12 1.11
C GLY A 141 -3.50 5.92 0.37
N LEU A 142 -2.36 5.33 0.01
CA LEU A 142 -1.32 5.99 -0.78
C LEU A 142 -1.49 5.73 -2.27
N ALA A 143 -1.10 6.69 -3.10
CA ALA A 143 -0.98 6.52 -4.54
C ALA A 143 0.47 6.73 -4.96
N SER A 144 0.86 6.21 -6.12
CA SER A 144 2.20 6.44 -6.68
C SER A 144 2.51 7.95 -6.75
N PRO A 145 3.44 8.48 -5.92
CA PRO A 145 3.85 9.87 -6.02
C PRO A 145 4.57 10.16 -7.33
N GLU A 146 5.24 9.18 -7.94
CA GLU A 146 5.89 9.33 -9.23
C GLU A 146 4.88 9.56 -10.35
N ARG A 147 3.86 8.70 -10.47
CA ARG A 147 2.81 8.75 -11.51
C ARG A 147 1.80 9.88 -11.32
N TYR A 148 1.65 10.37 -10.09
CA TYR A 148 0.71 11.44 -9.78
C TYR A 148 1.40 12.73 -9.32
N THR A 149 2.68 12.90 -9.67
CA THR A 149 3.32 14.21 -9.53
C THR A 149 2.62 15.22 -10.42
N TRP A 150 2.23 14.83 -11.63
CA TRP A 150 1.52 15.66 -12.59
C TRP A 150 0.36 14.90 -13.22
N THR A 151 -0.83 15.50 -13.26
CA THR A 151 -2.00 14.85 -13.85
C THR A 151 -2.80 15.82 -14.70
N LEU A 152 -3.54 15.31 -15.69
CA LEU A 152 -4.44 16.15 -16.48
C LEU A 152 -5.77 16.37 -15.74
N ARG A 153 -6.13 17.63 -15.52
CA ARG A 153 -7.46 18.03 -15.02
C ARG A 153 -8.48 18.19 -16.13
N SER A 154 -8.03 18.56 -17.32
CA SER A 154 -8.90 18.83 -18.47
C SER A 154 -8.13 18.75 -19.79
N ARG A 155 -8.84 18.30 -20.84
CA ARG A 155 -8.42 18.31 -22.24
C ARG A 155 -9.53 18.92 -23.09
N VAL A 156 -9.30 20.05 -23.72
CA VAL A 156 -10.31 20.77 -24.51
C VAL A 156 -9.79 21.05 -25.91
N GLU A 157 -10.49 20.50 -26.91
CA GLU A 157 -10.26 20.84 -28.32
C GLU A 157 -10.91 22.19 -28.60
N ILE A 158 -10.13 23.13 -29.12
CA ILE A 158 -10.62 24.46 -29.47
C ILE A 158 -11.13 24.42 -30.91
N VAL A 159 -12.35 24.93 -31.12
CA VAL A 159 -13.00 24.97 -32.42
C VAL A 159 -12.38 26.07 -33.29
N SER A 160 -11.21 25.80 -33.86
CA SER A 160 -10.53 26.61 -34.87
C SER A 160 -9.79 25.71 -35.86
N PRO A 161 -9.50 26.12 -37.11
CA PRO A 161 -8.65 25.35 -38.02
C PRO A 161 -7.19 25.88 -38.08
N PRO A 162 -6.15 25.05 -37.83
CA PRO A 162 -6.21 23.71 -37.24
C PRO A 162 -6.61 23.78 -35.75
N PRO A 163 -7.31 22.79 -35.17
CA PRO A 163 -7.79 22.87 -33.79
C PRO A 163 -6.64 22.67 -32.81
N PRO A 164 -6.22 23.70 -32.04
CA PRO A 164 -5.31 23.47 -30.94
C PRO A 164 -6.05 22.74 -29.82
N VAL A 165 -5.30 22.01 -28.99
CA VAL A 165 -5.82 21.34 -27.80
C VAL A 165 -5.22 22.01 -26.57
N ASN A 166 -6.07 22.41 -25.64
CA ASN A 166 -5.67 22.96 -24.36
C ASN A 166 -5.69 21.86 -23.29
N TYR A 167 -4.61 21.77 -22.52
CA TYR A 167 -4.48 20.86 -21.38
C TYR A 167 -4.36 21.68 -20.10
N ALA A 168 -5.15 21.32 -19.10
CA ALA A 168 -4.95 21.80 -17.74
C ALA A 168 -4.19 20.72 -16.98
N VAL A 169 -2.95 21.01 -16.59
CA VAL A 169 -2.12 20.09 -15.80
C VAL A 169 -2.12 20.55 -14.36
N ILE A 170 -2.34 19.62 -13.43
CA ILE A 170 -2.36 19.85 -11.99
C ILE A 170 -1.37 18.92 -11.30
N LYS A 171 -1.14 19.16 -10.03
CA LYS A 171 -0.28 18.34 -9.18
C LYS A 171 -1.11 17.72 -8.07
N ARG A 172 -0.85 16.45 -7.76
CA ARG A 172 -1.54 15.70 -6.70
C ARG A 172 -0.57 15.11 -5.66
N ASN A 173 0.60 15.72 -5.59
CA ASN A 173 1.72 15.27 -4.79
C ASN A 173 2.13 16.36 -3.80
N PHE A 174 2.31 16.01 -2.53
CA PHE A 174 2.45 16.96 -1.42
C PHE A 174 3.69 16.66 -0.58
N ASP A 175 4.44 17.69 -0.20
CA ASP A 175 5.62 17.53 0.65
C ASP A 175 5.21 16.97 2.03
N PRO A 176 5.86 15.90 2.52
CA PRO A 176 5.43 15.19 3.73
C PRO A 176 5.59 15.98 5.03
N VAL A 177 6.26 17.13 5.01
CA VAL A 177 6.50 17.98 6.19
C VAL A 177 5.67 19.26 6.13
N THR A 178 5.64 19.92 4.98
CA THR A 178 5.00 21.22 4.78
C THR A 178 3.62 21.13 4.15
N LEU A 179 3.27 20.00 3.55
CA LEU A 179 2.04 19.75 2.79
C LEU A 179 1.85 20.66 1.57
N ASN A 180 2.88 21.43 1.20
CA ASN A 180 2.85 22.22 -0.02
C ASN A 180 2.96 21.27 -1.24
N PRO A 181 2.32 21.60 -2.38
CA PRO A 181 2.49 20.81 -3.60
C PRO A 181 3.97 20.69 -4.00
N SER A 182 4.48 19.46 -4.12
CA SER A 182 5.89 19.15 -4.40
C SER A 182 6.08 18.37 -5.69
N SER A 183 7.19 18.59 -6.37
CA SER A 183 7.62 17.84 -7.55
C SER A 183 8.80 16.90 -7.27
N PHE A 184 9.21 16.81 -6.00
CA PHE A 184 10.33 15.98 -5.59
C PHE A 184 9.79 14.71 -4.96
N VAL A 185 10.21 13.55 -5.43
CA VAL A 185 9.89 12.26 -4.81
C VAL A 185 11.20 11.61 -4.39
N ASN A 186 11.34 11.32 -3.10
CA ASN A 186 12.55 10.85 -2.44
C ASN A 186 13.83 11.63 -2.85
N GLY A 187 13.69 12.94 -3.07
CA GLY A 187 14.78 13.83 -3.48
C GLY A 187 15.00 13.94 -5.00
N VAL A 188 14.28 13.18 -5.81
CA VAL A 188 14.34 13.23 -7.28
C VAL A 188 13.31 14.21 -7.82
N LEU A 189 13.74 15.15 -8.67
CA LEU A 189 12.86 16.17 -9.26
C LEU A 189 12.18 15.68 -10.54
N TYR A 190 10.86 15.83 -10.60
CA TYR A 190 10.02 15.47 -11.73
C TYR A 190 9.39 16.66 -12.46
N THR A 191 9.38 16.58 -13.78
CA THR A 191 8.59 17.41 -14.70
C THR A 191 7.64 16.52 -15.50
N TYR A 192 6.84 17.09 -16.41
CA TYR A 192 5.93 16.33 -17.26
C TYR A 192 6.10 16.67 -18.74
N VAL A 193 5.64 15.75 -19.59
CA VAL A 193 5.30 15.99 -21.00
C VAL A 193 3.87 15.53 -21.24
N VAL A 194 3.07 16.30 -21.97
CA VAL A 194 1.74 15.84 -22.37
C VAL A 194 1.87 14.95 -23.59
N GLN A 195 1.41 13.71 -23.48
CA GLN A 195 1.38 12.74 -24.57
C GLN A 195 -0.06 12.48 -25.01
N GLU A 196 -0.29 12.49 -26.32
CA GLU A 196 -1.55 12.06 -26.93
C GLU A 196 -1.39 10.62 -27.44
N PHE A 197 -2.36 9.78 -27.14
CA PHE A 197 -2.34 8.37 -27.48
C PHE A 197 -3.41 8.02 -28.52
N VAL A 198 -3.24 6.87 -29.16
CA VAL A 198 -4.24 6.30 -30.08
C VAL A 198 -5.45 5.88 -29.23
N GLY A 199 -6.54 6.66 -29.25
CA GLY A 199 -7.75 6.36 -28.45
C GLY A 199 -8.54 7.56 -27.90
N PRO A 200 -8.69 8.64 -28.67
CA PRO A 200 -8.53 10.05 -28.25
C PRO A 200 -8.38 10.30 -26.73
N TRP A 201 -7.26 9.89 -26.14
CA TRP A 201 -6.92 10.21 -24.76
C TRP A 201 -5.49 10.74 -24.63
N ALA A 202 -5.24 11.45 -23.54
CA ALA A 202 -3.94 12.05 -23.25
C ALA A 202 -3.57 11.87 -21.78
N ASP A 203 -2.29 11.97 -21.48
CA ASP A 203 -1.76 11.96 -20.11
C ASP A 203 -0.60 12.94 -19.95
N ALA A 204 -0.33 13.36 -18.71
CA ALA A 204 0.81 14.18 -18.33
C ALA A 204 1.94 13.27 -17.80
N THR A 205 2.62 12.57 -18.69
CA THR A 205 3.66 11.59 -18.33
C THR A 205 4.86 12.23 -17.63
N GLU A 206 5.22 11.68 -16.46
CA GLU A 206 6.34 12.18 -15.66
C GLU A 206 7.72 11.77 -16.16
N LEU A 207 8.63 12.75 -16.13
CA LEU A 207 10.01 12.63 -16.54
C LEU A 207 10.89 13.20 -15.43
N GLN A 208 12.01 12.54 -15.14
CA GLN A 208 13.02 13.14 -14.28
C GLN A 208 13.67 14.33 -14.97
N VAL A 209 13.90 15.40 -14.22
CA VAL A 209 14.62 16.57 -14.72
C VAL A 209 16.10 16.26 -14.92
N ASP A 210 16.69 15.49 -14.00
CA ASP A 210 18.04 14.97 -14.13
C ASP A 210 17.97 13.48 -14.54
N PRO A 211 18.26 13.14 -15.81
CA PRO A 211 18.22 11.75 -16.28
C PRO A 211 19.37 10.89 -15.72
N LEU A 212 20.31 11.49 -14.98
CA LEU A 212 21.39 10.78 -14.27
C LEU A 212 21.13 10.69 -12.77
N ALA A 213 20.02 11.25 -12.28
CA ALA A 213 19.61 11.07 -10.89
C ALA A 213 19.40 9.59 -10.61
N ASN A 214 19.72 9.18 -9.38
CA ASN A 214 19.37 7.83 -8.96
C ASN A 214 17.84 7.74 -8.88
N ASP A 215 17.26 6.69 -9.47
CA ASP A 215 15.83 6.42 -9.52
C ASP A 215 15.28 6.03 -8.14
N ALA A 216 15.33 6.94 -7.16
CA ALA A 216 14.79 6.71 -5.83
C ALA A 216 13.25 6.69 -5.88
N THR A 217 12.69 5.52 -6.15
CA THR A 217 11.25 5.29 -6.25
C THR A 217 10.68 4.94 -4.86
N SER A 218 9.53 5.52 -4.53
CA SER A 218 8.70 5.14 -3.41
C SER A 218 8.25 3.68 -3.53
N VAL A 219 8.02 3.00 -2.41
CA VAL A 219 7.60 1.60 -2.46
C VAL A 219 6.22 1.45 -3.08
N VAL A 220 5.32 2.42 -2.85
CA VAL A 220 4.00 2.44 -3.50
C VAL A 220 4.11 2.67 -5.01
N GLY A 221 5.04 3.51 -5.47
CA GLY A 221 5.29 3.76 -6.89
C GLY A 221 5.76 2.51 -7.63
N MET A 222 6.58 1.69 -6.98
CA MET A 222 7.06 0.42 -7.54
C MET A 222 5.94 -0.63 -7.77
N ALA A 223 4.76 -0.45 -7.19
CA ALA A 223 3.62 -1.34 -7.38
C ALA A 223 2.53 -0.81 -8.32
N ASP A 224 2.54 0.48 -8.67
CA ASP A 224 1.38 1.15 -9.29
C ASP A 224 1.75 2.14 -10.41
N ASP A 225 2.95 2.04 -10.98
CA ASP A 225 3.41 2.90 -12.08
C ASP A 225 3.27 2.24 -13.45
N ILE A 226 2.20 2.54 -14.18
CA ILE A 226 1.85 1.81 -15.41
C ILE A 226 2.52 2.42 -16.66
N PHE A 227 3.08 3.63 -16.55
CA PHE A 227 3.55 4.40 -17.71
C PHE A 227 5.01 4.83 -17.61
N SER A 228 5.55 4.96 -16.40
CA SER A 228 6.99 4.99 -16.20
C SER A 228 7.46 3.56 -15.95
N SER A 229 8.54 3.15 -16.59
CA SER A 229 9.21 1.85 -16.43
C SER A 229 9.85 1.68 -15.03
N ARG A 230 9.09 1.97 -13.97
CA ARG A 230 9.52 2.08 -12.57
C ARG A 230 8.73 1.14 -11.65
N ILE A 231 7.92 0.24 -12.23
CA ILE A 231 7.42 -0.95 -11.54
C ILE A 231 8.61 -1.77 -11.09
N LEU A 232 8.46 -2.47 -9.97
CA LEU A 232 9.38 -3.51 -9.50
C LEU A 232 9.76 -4.45 -10.66
N ASP A 233 11.02 -4.40 -11.08
CA ASP A 233 11.54 -5.18 -12.22
C ASP A 233 12.18 -6.51 -11.76
N TYR A 234 12.63 -7.33 -12.72
CA TYR A 234 13.21 -8.64 -12.46
C TYR A 234 14.43 -8.58 -11.52
N GLY A 235 14.32 -9.31 -10.42
CA GLY A 235 15.36 -9.37 -9.39
C GLY A 235 15.43 -8.13 -8.50
N GLU A 236 14.57 -7.13 -8.69
CA GLU A 236 14.46 -6.01 -7.77
C GLU A 236 13.69 -6.42 -6.50
N TYR A 237 14.10 -5.86 -5.37
CA TYR A 237 13.41 -6.02 -4.10
C TYR A 237 13.64 -4.79 -3.22
N VAL A 238 12.73 -4.55 -2.28
CA VAL A 238 12.83 -3.49 -1.28
C VAL A 238 13.19 -4.06 0.09
N THR A 239 13.83 -3.22 0.89
CA THR A 239 14.33 -3.56 2.24
C THR A 239 13.49 -2.93 3.36
N GLY A 240 12.63 -1.97 3.04
CA GLY A 240 11.82 -1.20 3.99
C GLY A 240 10.94 -0.20 3.25
N LEU A 241 10.52 0.86 3.94
CA LEU A 241 9.75 1.97 3.38
C LEU A 241 10.64 3.19 3.13
N THR A 242 10.32 4.00 2.12
CA THR A 242 11.01 5.28 1.93
C THR A 242 10.43 6.35 2.86
N ARG A 243 11.16 7.47 2.97
CA ARG A 243 10.71 8.65 3.70
C ARG A 243 9.34 9.14 3.24
N ASP A 244 9.08 9.12 1.94
CA ASP A 244 7.85 9.66 1.37
C ASP A 244 6.66 8.72 1.59
N ASP A 245 6.86 7.40 1.50
CA ASP A 245 5.84 6.42 1.89
C ASP A 245 5.38 6.67 3.33
N VAL A 246 6.34 6.82 4.26
CA VAL A 246 6.03 7.07 5.68
C VAL A 246 5.44 8.46 5.90
N GLY A 247 5.87 9.44 5.12
CA GLY A 247 5.31 10.79 5.14
C GLY A 247 3.83 10.82 4.79
N GLY A 248 3.44 10.08 3.75
CA GLY A 248 2.04 9.89 3.40
C GLY A 248 1.25 9.18 4.50
N LEU A 249 1.78 8.07 5.04
CA LEU A 249 1.12 7.38 6.16
C LEU A 249 0.96 8.28 7.39
N ARG A 250 1.94 9.13 7.69
CA ARG A 250 1.86 10.11 8.79
C ARG A 250 0.70 11.09 8.58
N HIS A 251 0.54 11.60 7.36
CA HIS A 251 -0.57 12.50 7.02
C HIS A 251 -1.94 11.79 7.05
N LEU A 252 -2.01 10.53 6.62
CA LEU A 252 -3.25 9.77 6.64
C LEU A 252 -3.70 9.44 8.08
N TYR A 253 -2.76 9.02 8.94
CA TYR A 253 -3.07 8.38 10.22
C TYR A 253 -2.81 9.24 11.46
N GLY A 254 -2.30 10.46 11.31
CA GLY A 254 -2.04 11.39 12.42
C GLY A 254 -3.29 11.76 13.22
N LYS A 255 -3.10 12.27 14.43
CA LYS A 255 -4.18 12.84 15.27
C LYS A 255 -3.94 14.26 15.77
N SER A 256 -2.73 14.80 15.60
CA SER A 256 -2.26 16.01 16.30
C SER A 256 -2.97 17.29 15.83
N ASN A 257 -3.22 17.41 14.53
CA ASN A 257 -3.90 18.54 13.92
C ASN A 257 -5.37 18.21 13.62
N PRO A 258 -6.35 18.79 14.34
CA PRO A 258 -7.77 18.50 14.16
C PRO A 258 -8.30 18.81 12.76
N LEU A 259 -7.87 19.92 12.16
CA LEU A 259 -8.36 20.36 10.84
C LEU A 259 -7.90 19.44 9.71
N GLU A 260 -6.78 18.76 9.92
CA GLU A 260 -6.16 17.90 8.92
C GLU A 260 -6.54 16.44 9.10
N HIS A 261 -6.73 15.99 10.34
CA HIS A 261 -6.79 14.56 10.65
C HIS A 261 -8.12 14.08 11.21
N TRP A 262 -9.01 15.00 11.61
CA TRP A 262 -10.26 14.61 12.26
C TRP A 262 -11.39 14.70 11.25
N HIS A 263 -12.02 13.57 11.01
CA HIS A 263 -13.13 13.46 10.06
C HIS A 263 -14.31 12.77 10.72
N VAL A 264 -15.50 13.14 10.30
CA VAL A 264 -16.72 12.39 10.64
C VAL A 264 -16.64 11.08 9.87
N GLU A 265 -16.46 10.00 10.61
CA GLU A 265 -16.29 8.66 10.06
C GLU A 265 -17.35 7.74 10.64
N THR A 266 -17.68 6.67 9.92
CA THR A 266 -18.57 5.60 10.38
C THR A 266 -17.71 4.42 10.81
N LEU A 267 -18.04 3.77 11.93
CA LEU A 267 -17.35 2.53 12.32
C LEU A 267 -17.53 1.46 11.24
N PRO A 268 -16.59 0.49 11.13
CA PRO A 268 -16.73 -0.59 10.17
C PRO A 268 -18.09 -1.31 10.31
N THR A 269 -18.53 -1.92 9.21
CA THR A 269 -19.73 -2.75 9.19
C THR A 269 -19.66 -3.85 10.28
N ASN A 270 -20.82 -4.31 10.73
CA ASN A 270 -20.97 -5.30 11.81
C ASN A 270 -20.38 -4.90 13.18
N THR A 271 -20.08 -3.61 13.38
CA THR A 271 -19.66 -3.09 14.68
C THR A 271 -20.88 -2.80 15.57
N THR A 272 -20.83 -3.28 16.81
CA THR A 272 -21.85 -3.05 17.85
C THR A 272 -21.19 -2.56 19.15
N ALA A 273 -21.99 -1.98 20.06
CA ALA A 273 -21.51 -1.72 21.41
C ALA A 273 -21.14 -3.04 22.10
N ALA A 274 -19.93 -3.12 22.67
CA ALA A 274 -19.56 -4.25 23.50
C ALA A 274 -20.34 -4.16 24.82
N ALA A 275 -20.97 -5.26 25.24
CA ALA A 275 -21.66 -5.30 26.52
C ALA A 275 -20.65 -5.10 27.66
N ALA A 276 -20.94 -4.17 28.58
CA ALA A 276 -20.20 -4.06 29.82
C ALA A 276 -20.55 -5.29 30.70
N SER A 277 -19.70 -6.32 30.70
CA SER A 277 -19.82 -7.43 31.64
C SER A 277 -19.29 -7.00 33.01
N SER A 278 -20.14 -6.32 33.79
CA SER A 278 -19.86 -6.13 35.22
C SER A 278 -20.31 -7.39 35.98
N PRO A 279 -19.47 -7.99 36.85
CA PRO A 279 -19.91 -9.01 37.81
C PRO A 279 -21.03 -8.53 38.73
N TRP A 280 -21.28 -7.21 38.77
CA TRP A 280 -22.34 -6.55 39.53
C TRP A 280 -23.55 -6.15 38.67
N ASN A 281 -23.63 -6.60 37.41
CA ASN A 281 -24.84 -6.37 36.62
C ASN A 281 -26.04 -7.07 37.30
N PRO A 282 -27.13 -6.35 37.58
CA PRO A 282 -28.29 -6.95 38.23
C PRO A 282 -28.89 -8.05 37.34
N ILE A 283 -28.89 -9.27 37.85
CA ILE A 283 -29.52 -10.43 37.22
C ILE A 283 -31.04 -10.20 37.26
N GLY A 284 -31.67 -10.04 36.09
CA GLY A 284 -33.13 -9.93 35.96
C GLY A 284 -33.70 -8.54 35.72
N GLY A 285 -32.90 -7.53 35.39
CA GLY A 285 -33.42 -6.24 34.94
C GLY A 285 -33.89 -6.27 33.49
N THR A 286 -35.19 -6.23 33.22
CA THR A 286 -35.79 -6.04 31.88
C THR A 286 -35.41 -4.69 31.23
N ASN A 287 -34.68 -3.84 31.95
CA ASN A 287 -34.19 -2.54 31.51
C ASN A 287 -32.71 -2.36 31.91
N ALA A 288 -31.82 -3.22 31.44
CA ALA A 288 -30.42 -2.82 31.25
C ALA A 288 -30.38 -1.85 30.06
N VAL A 289 -30.95 -0.65 30.25
CA VAL A 289 -30.83 0.45 29.30
C VAL A 289 -29.34 0.74 29.20
N ALA A 290 -28.75 0.42 28.05
CA ALA A 290 -27.38 0.78 27.73
C ALA A 290 -27.23 2.30 27.88
N THR A 291 -26.67 2.75 29.00
CA THR A 291 -26.48 4.18 29.26
C THR A 291 -25.43 4.81 28.34
N ASN A 292 -24.70 4.00 27.57
CA ASN A 292 -23.94 4.46 26.41
C ASN A 292 -24.76 4.15 25.16
N ASN A 293 -25.42 5.18 24.63
CA ASN A 293 -25.97 5.10 23.28
C ASN A 293 -24.80 4.82 22.32
N PHE A 294 -24.87 3.74 21.55
CA PHE A 294 -23.83 3.35 20.60
C PHE A 294 -23.64 4.47 19.57
N VAL A 295 -22.41 4.97 19.43
CA VAL A 295 -22.10 6.06 18.50
C VAL A 295 -21.42 5.50 17.27
N ASN A 296 -22.21 5.17 16.25
CA ASN A 296 -21.67 4.63 15.00
C ASN A 296 -20.87 5.68 14.21
N GLN A 297 -21.46 6.87 14.04
CA GLN A 297 -20.91 7.96 13.25
C GLN A 297 -20.54 9.12 14.16
N ALA A 298 -19.28 9.57 14.09
CA ALA A 298 -18.79 10.70 14.87
C ALA A 298 -17.48 11.25 14.30
N LEU A 299 -17.11 12.45 14.75
CA LEU A 299 -15.80 13.03 14.49
C LEU A 299 -14.72 12.19 15.19
N ARG A 300 -13.81 11.60 14.41
CA ARG A 300 -12.76 10.70 14.90
C ARG A 300 -11.37 11.21 14.51
N PRO A 301 -10.40 11.20 15.44
CA PRO A 301 -9.00 11.43 15.10
C PRO A 301 -8.43 10.22 14.35
N GLY A 302 -7.30 10.41 13.67
CA GLY A 302 -6.58 9.27 13.07
C GLY A 302 -6.13 8.24 14.11
N VAL A 303 -6.02 6.99 13.67
CA VAL A 303 -5.75 5.84 14.54
C VAL A 303 -4.28 5.71 14.97
N GLU A 304 -3.40 6.59 14.46
CA GLU A 304 -1.97 6.70 14.71
C GLU A 304 -1.10 5.55 14.22
N LYS A 305 -1.64 4.33 14.24
CA LYS A 305 -0.97 3.13 13.74
C LYS A 305 -2.03 2.11 13.34
N VAL A 306 -1.85 1.55 12.15
CA VAL A 306 -2.53 0.33 11.71
C VAL A 306 -1.61 -0.85 11.99
N THR A 307 -2.15 -1.90 12.60
CA THR A 307 -1.46 -3.15 12.91
C THR A 307 -2.15 -4.27 12.15
N PHE A 308 -1.37 -5.05 11.43
CA PHE A 308 -1.85 -6.20 10.69
C PHE A 308 -1.72 -7.45 11.55
N VAL A 309 -2.81 -8.21 11.68
CA VAL A 309 -2.85 -9.44 12.49
C VAL A 309 -3.38 -10.59 11.66
N ARG A 310 -2.64 -11.70 11.64
CA ARG A 310 -3.07 -12.90 10.92
C ARG A 310 -4.30 -13.50 11.57
N ALA A 311 -5.34 -13.73 10.77
CA ALA A 311 -6.52 -14.49 11.15
C ALA A 311 -6.34 -15.99 10.84
N ASN A 312 -7.12 -16.81 11.55
CA ASN A 312 -7.06 -18.26 11.40
C ASN A 312 -7.88 -18.72 10.19
N TYR A 313 -7.28 -19.58 9.37
CA TYR A 313 -7.91 -20.22 8.22
C TYR A 313 -7.94 -21.74 8.43
N ASP A 314 -9.12 -22.34 8.36
CA ASP A 314 -9.29 -23.79 8.40
C ASP A 314 -9.19 -24.34 6.97
N SER A 315 -8.00 -24.84 6.61
CA SER A 315 -7.76 -25.41 5.28
C SER A 315 -8.48 -26.73 5.02
N LEU A 316 -9.00 -27.42 6.06
CA LEU A 316 -9.74 -28.68 5.91
C LEU A 316 -11.20 -28.40 5.51
N LEU A 317 -11.79 -27.36 6.09
CA LEU A 317 -13.16 -26.92 5.78
C LEU A 317 -13.22 -25.87 4.66
N GLY A 318 -12.08 -25.26 4.31
CA GLY A 318 -12.01 -24.19 3.32
C GLY A 318 -12.70 -22.90 3.80
N GLN A 319 -12.67 -22.63 5.11
CA GLN A 319 -13.42 -21.56 5.74
C GLN A 319 -12.55 -20.76 6.72
N PHE A 320 -12.83 -19.46 6.83
CA PHE A 320 -12.22 -18.61 7.85
C PHE A 320 -12.89 -18.84 9.20
N VAL A 321 -12.09 -18.83 10.27
CA VAL A 321 -12.62 -18.95 11.63
C VAL A 321 -13.20 -17.60 12.04
N VAL A 322 -14.51 -17.54 12.27
CA VAL A 322 -15.18 -16.34 12.75
C VAL A 322 -14.75 -16.02 14.17
N PHE A 323 -14.40 -14.77 14.44
CA PHE A 323 -14.08 -14.30 15.79
C PHE A 323 -14.62 -12.88 16.02
N THR A 324 -14.72 -12.49 17.29
CA THR A 324 -15.13 -11.14 17.67
C THR A 324 -13.90 -10.32 18.03
N ASN A 325 -13.65 -9.25 17.27
CA ASN A 325 -12.65 -8.24 17.62
C ASN A 325 -13.30 -7.19 18.52
N GLN A 326 -12.66 -6.83 19.64
CA GLN A 326 -13.15 -5.82 20.56
C GLN A 326 -12.08 -4.75 20.80
N TRP A 327 -12.46 -3.47 20.69
CA TRP A 327 -11.53 -2.35 20.88
C TRP A 327 -12.20 -1.14 21.55
N THR A 328 -11.36 -0.21 22.00
CA THR A 328 -11.81 1.11 22.50
C THR A 328 -11.78 2.11 21.34
N ASP A 329 -12.95 2.58 20.94
CA ASP A 329 -13.14 3.68 20.00
C ASP A 329 -13.05 5.02 20.75
N THR A 330 -12.43 6.02 20.12
CA THR A 330 -12.28 7.38 20.65
C THR A 330 -12.89 8.35 19.64
N TYR A 331 -13.88 9.12 20.08
CA TYR A 331 -14.58 10.07 19.23
C TYR A 331 -14.83 11.39 19.96
N ILE A 332 -15.12 12.44 19.20
CA ILE A 332 -15.44 13.77 19.75
C ILE A 332 -16.95 13.93 19.74
N SER A 333 -17.50 14.32 20.89
CA SER A 333 -18.91 14.72 21.04
C SER A 333 -19.01 15.94 21.95
N ASN A 334 -19.72 16.97 21.50
CA ASN A 334 -19.84 18.25 22.19
C ASN A 334 -18.47 18.87 22.56
N GLY A 335 -17.49 18.75 21.66
CA GLY A 335 -16.14 19.33 21.84
C GLY A 335 -15.24 18.59 22.84
N VAL A 336 -15.64 17.43 23.35
CA VAL A 336 -14.87 16.65 24.33
C VAL A 336 -14.62 15.24 23.80
N PHE A 337 -13.43 14.70 24.09
CA PHE A 337 -13.11 13.30 23.81
C PHE A 337 -14.00 12.37 24.65
N ARG A 338 -14.61 11.42 23.97
CA ARG A 338 -15.40 10.32 24.54
C ARG A 338 -14.81 9.00 24.06
N THR A 339 -15.00 7.97 24.86
CA THR A 339 -14.59 6.62 24.52
C THR A 339 -15.77 5.68 24.64
N GLN A 340 -15.85 4.71 23.74
CA GLN A 340 -16.79 3.60 23.83
C GLN A 340 -16.07 2.30 23.53
N THR A 341 -16.50 1.21 24.17
CA THR A 341 -16.00 -0.12 23.86
C THR A 341 -16.92 -0.73 22.82
N VAL A 342 -16.36 -1.12 21.68
CA VAL A 342 -17.10 -1.67 20.55
C VAL A 342 -16.53 -3.03 20.18
N GLN A 343 -17.37 -3.84 19.54
CA GLN A 343 -17.01 -5.16 19.07
C GLN A 343 -17.50 -5.36 17.63
N ARG A 344 -16.72 -6.07 16.82
CA ARG A 344 -17.02 -6.42 15.43
C ARG A 344 -16.89 -7.92 15.26
N ALA A 345 -17.93 -8.56 14.72
CA ALA A 345 -17.82 -9.93 14.23
C ALA A 345 -17.02 -9.93 12.92
N VAL A 346 -15.86 -10.56 12.93
CA VAL A 346 -14.99 -10.73 11.75
C VAL A 346 -15.33 -12.08 11.14
N GLU A 347 -16.25 -12.07 10.18
CA GLU A 347 -16.70 -13.27 9.46
C GLU A 347 -15.73 -13.67 8.34
N GLN A 348 -15.07 -12.66 7.75
CA GLN A 348 -13.97 -12.80 6.81
C GLN A 348 -12.86 -11.80 7.19
N PRO A 349 -11.57 -12.14 6.99
CA PRO A 349 -10.48 -11.19 7.18
C PRO A 349 -10.65 -9.94 6.31
N ASP A 350 -10.15 -8.80 6.80
CA ASP A 350 -10.16 -7.53 6.09
C ASP A 350 -9.32 -7.59 4.80
N ILE A 351 -8.28 -8.45 4.77
CA ILE A 351 -7.43 -8.73 3.60
C ILE A 351 -7.29 -10.25 3.39
N VAL A 352 -7.45 -10.71 2.16
CA VAL A 352 -7.25 -12.12 1.79
C VAL A 352 -6.27 -12.24 0.63
N PHE A 353 -5.23 -13.04 0.81
CA PHE A 353 -4.27 -13.39 -0.24
C PHE A 353 -4.68 -14.73 -0.89
N THR A 354 -4.82 -14.73 -2.22
CA THR A 354 -5.26 -15.89 -3.03
C THR A 354 -4.30 -16.14 -4.20
N ALA A 355 -4.39 -17.32 -4.81
CA ALA A 355 -3.67 -17.65 -6.03
C ALA A 355 -4.63 -18.21 -7.10
N GLU A 356 -4.75 -17.51 -8.23
CA GLU A 356 -5.81 -17.73 -9.21
C GLU A 356 -5.28 -17.75 -10.64
N ASP A 357 -6.06 -18.35 -11.54
CA ASP A 357 -5.86 -18.15 -12.97
C ASP A 357 -6.69 -16.93 -13.35
N LEU A 358 -6.00 -15.81 -13.59
CA LEU A 358 -6.61 -14.50 -13.79
C LEU A 358 -7.05 -14.27 -15.23
N GLY A 359 -6.82 -15.23 -16.14
CA GLY A 359 -7.07 -15.07 -17.56
C GLY A 359 -6.11 -14.09 -18.23
N VAL A 360 -6.56 -13.49 -19.33
CA VAL A 360 -5.76 -12.61 -20.20
C VAL A 360 -6.46 -11.27 -20.41
N ASN A 361 -5.68 -10.22 -20.68
CA ASN A 361 -6.20 -8.92 -21.10
C ASN A 361 -6.62 -8.92 -22.58
N ASP A 362 -7.13 -7.78 -23.08
CA ASP A 362 -7.58 -7.62 -24.47
C ASP A 362 -6.48 -7.84 -25.52
N ALA A 363 -5.21 -7.71 -25.14
CA ALA A 363 -4.05 -8.02 -25.98
C ALA A 363 -3.64 -9.50 -25.92
N GLY A 364 -4.37 -10.35 -25.18
CA GLY A 364 -4.06 -11.76 -24.98
C GLY A 364 -2.91 -12.02 -24.01
N VAL A 365 -2.48 -11.01 -23.24
CA VAL A 365 -1.41 -11.13 -22.24
C VAL A 365 -2.01 -11.60 -20.92
N PRO A 366 -1.52 -12.70 -20.31
CA PRO A 366 -1.97 -13.16 -18.99
C PRO A 366 -1.79 -12.09 -17.91
N PHE A 367 -2.82 -11.90 -17.08
CA PHE A 367 -2.70 -11.04 -15.91
C PHE A 367 -1.75 -11.68 -14.89
N PHE A 368 -0.78 -10.90 -14.42
CA PHE A 368 0.17 -11.35 -13.40
C PHE A 368 -0.42 -11.24 -12.00
N PHE A 369 -1.29 -10.25 -11.78
CA PHE A 369 -1.88 -9.94 -10.48
C PHE A 369 -3.23 -9.24 -10.65
N SER A 370 -4.12 -9.44 -9.69
CA SER A 370 -5.38 -8.71 -9.56
C SER A 370 -5.63 -8.36 -8.09
N ARG A 371 -6.37 -7.27 -7.85
CA ARG A 371 -6.71 -6.79 -6.50
C ARG A 371 -8.10 -6.20 -6.47
N SER A 372 -8.71 -6.14 -5.28
CA SER A 372 -9.87 -5.29 -5.06
C SER A 372 -9.54 -3.83 -5.34
N LEU A 373 -10.49 -3.10 -5.96
CA LEU A 373 -10.35 -1.68 -6.22
C LEU A 373 -11.00 -0.87 -5.08
N THR A 374 -11.37 0.38 -5.37
CA THR A 374 -11.95 1.32 -4.40
C THR A 374 -13.47 1.22 -4.25
N ASP A 375 -14.15 0.31 -4.96
CA ASP A 375 -15.62 0.17 -4.93
C ASP A 375 -16.20 -0.11 -3.53
N GLY A 376 -15.43 -0.79 -2.67
CA GLY A 376 -15.83 -1.08 -1.27
C GLY A 376 -15.58 0.08 -0.30
N TRP A 377 -14.92 1.15 -0.74
CA TRP A 377 -14.54 2.26 0.13
C TRP A 377 -15.73 3.21 0.33
N SER A 378 -15.93 3.68 1.55
CA SER A 378 -17.03 4.59 1.88
C SER A 378 -16.59 6.04 1.78
N ASN A 379 -17.14 6.77 0.81
CA ASN A 379 -16.97 8.23 0.74
C ASN A 379 -17.85 8.91 1.81
N ASN A 380 -17.23 9.70 2.67
CA ASN A 380 -17.87 10.43 3.76
C ASN A 380 -17.93 11.95 3.49
N ASP A 381 -17.74 12.42 2.26
CA ASP A 381 -17.83 13.85 1.90
C ASP A 381 -19.16 14.46 2.37
N ALA A 382 -20.29 13.82 2.04
CA ALA A 382 -21.62 14.32 2.37
C ALA A 382 -21.88 14.56 3.88
N ILE A 383 -21.07 13.96 4.75
CA ILE A 383 -21.16 14.11 6.22
C ILE A 383 -20.02 14.94 6.82
N ASN A 384 -19.01 15.29 6.02
CA ASN A 384 -17.86 16.13 6.41
C ASN A 384 -17.90 17.53 5.80
N GLY A 385 -18.48 17.68 4.61
CA GLY A 385 -18.40 18.87 3.78
C GLY A 385 -19.73 19.58 3.60
N VAL A 386 -19.64 20.89 3.30
CA VAL A 386 -20.75 21.72 2.80
C VAL A 386 -20.61 21.94 1.28
N SER A 387 -19.40 21.72 0.76
CA SER A 387 -19.07 21.68 -0.67
C SER A 387 -18.79 20.25 -1.07
N THR A 388 -19.17 19.87 -2.29
CA THR A 388 -18.85 18.56 -2.85
C THR A 388 -17.35 18.40 -3.03
N LEU A 389 -16.80 17.38 -2.37
CA LEU A 389 -15.41 16.92 -2.49
C LEU A 389 -15.38 15.44 -2.86
N ASP A 390 -14.21 14.95 -3.26
CA ASP A 390 -14.01 13.54 -3.63
C ASP A 390 -13.69 12.64 -2.41
N GLY A 391 -13.79 13.19 -1.19
CA GLY A 391 -13.55 12.57 0.11
C GLY A 391 -13.74 13.59 1.24
N PRO A 392 -13.33 13.33 2.48
CA PRO A 392 -12.58 12.17 2.96
C PRO A 392 -13.46 10.92 3.07
N GLY A 393 -12.84 9.75 3.25
CA GLY A 393 -13.55 8.48 3.36
C GLY A 393 -12.83 7.41 4.18
N VAL A 394 -13.49 6.26 4.31
CA VAL A 394 -13.02 5.10 5.07
C VAL A 394 -12.79 3.91 4.12
N ILE A 395 -11.63 3.28 4.25
CA ILE A 395 -11.29 2.03 3.56
C ILE A 395 -11.97 0.88 4.31
N ASN A 396 -12.66 0.02 3.56
CA ASN A 396 -13.31 -1.17 4.10
C ASN A 396 -12.83 -2.42 3.36
N GLY A 397 -12.77 -3.54 4.10
CA GLY A 397 -12.60 -4.88 3.52
C GLY A 397 -13.94 -5.58 3.25
N PRO A 398 -13.90 -6.83 2.74
CA PRO A 398 -12.69 -7.59 2.45
C PRO A 398 -11.99 -7.11 1.17
N ILE A 399 -10.67 -6.92 1.25
CA ILE A 399 -9.79 -6.70 0.10
C ILE A 399 -9.16 -8.03 -0.28
N GLN A 400 -9.15 -8.33 -1.57
CA GLN A 400 -8.53 -9.52 -2.11
C GLN A 400 -7.28 -9.15 -2.91
N TYR A 401 -6.22 -9.91 -2.72
CA TYR A 401 -5.02 -9.88 -3.55
C TYR A 401 -4.85 -11.25 -4.20
N ALA A 402 -5.07 -11.32 -5.50
CA ALA A 402 -5.02 -12.54 -6.28
C ALA A 402 -3.73 -12.57 -7.11
N TYR A 403 -2.81 -13.44 -6.74
CA TYR A 403 -1.58 -13.65 -7.50
C TYR A 403 -1.82 -14.67 -8.60
N SER A 404 -1.28 -14.41 -9.80
CA SER A 404 -1.40 -15.39 -10.88
C SER A 404 -0.66 -16.68 -10.53
N LYS A 405 -1.37 -17.80 -10.68
CA LYS A 405 -0.80 -19.15 -10.58
C LYS A 405 -0.42 -19.74 -11.93
N VAL A 406 -0.63 -18.99 -13.02
CA VAL A 406 -0.13 -19.34 -14.34
C VAL A 406 1.39 -19.24 -14.27
N GLY A 407 2.08 -20.34 -14.61
CA GLY A 407 3.55 -20.37 -14.64
C GLY A 407 4.12 -19.42 -15.70
N PRO A 408 5.45 -19.47 -15.95
CA PRO A 408 6.04 -18.70 -17.03
C PRO A 408 5.31 -19.00 -18.34
N TYR A 409 4.85 -17.94 -19.01
CA TYR A 409 4.23 -18.03 -20.32
C TYR A 409 5.16 -17.43 -21.38
N TYR A 410 4.95 -17.84 -22.62
CA TYR A 410 5.66 -17.33 -23.78
C TYR A 410 4.67 -16.65 -24.71
N MET A 411 4.93 -15.40 -25.07
CA MET A 411 4.10 -14.67 -26.03
C MET A 411 4.66 -14.84 -27.42
N ASN A 412 3.92 -15.51 -28.29
CA ASN A 412 4.32 -15.74 -29.67
C ASN A 412 3.53 -14.83 -30.60
N GLN A 413 4.18 -14.34 -31.67
CA GLN A 413 3.58 -13.39 -32.60
C GLN A 413 3.77 -13.83 -34.06
N SER A 414 2.64 -13.97 -34.75
CA SER A 414 2.63 -14.24 -36.18
C SER A 414 3.17 -13.06 -36.99
N PRO A 415 3.92 -13.30 -38.08
CA PRO A 415 4.30 -14.60 -38.62
C PRO A 415 5.68 -15.12 -38.18
N PHE A 416 6.47 -14.35 -37.43
CA PHE A 416 7.91 -14.62 -37.24
C PHE A 416 8.27 -15.27 -35.90
N LEU A 417 7.55 -14.94 -34.83
CA LEU A 417 7.89 -15.26 -33.45
C LEU A 417 7.02 -16.43 -32.96
N MET A 418 7.13 -17.58 -33.61
CA MET A 418 6.15 -18.68 -33.50
C MET A 418 6.67 -19.92 -32.78
N ASP A 419 7.83 -19.84 -32.13
CA ASP A 419 8.43 -20.92 -31.35
C ASP A 419 9.07 -20.38 -30.06
N GLU A 420 9.32 -21.27 -29.10
CA GLU A 420 9.86 -20.92 -27.78
C GLU A 420 11.19 -20.16 -27.86
N THR A 421 12.06 -20.49 -28.82
CA THR A 421 13.38 -19.83 -28.97
C THR A 421 13.30 -18.46 -29.61
N ARG A 422 12.18 -18.16 -30.28
CA ARG A 422 11.89 -16.88 -30.93
C ARG A 422 10.58 -16.31 -30.41
N THR A 423 10.34 -16.41 -29.10
CA THR A 423 9.19 -15.76 -28.47
C THR A 423 9.35 -14.24 -28.50
N LEU A 424 8.24 -13.51 -28.52
CA LEU A 424 8.24 -12.05 -28.38
C LEU A 424 8.74 -11.65 -27.00
N PHE A 425 8.22 -12.29 -25.95
CA PHE A 425 8.73 -12.17 -24.60
C PHE A 425 8.29 -13.35 -23.73
N GLN A 426 9.05 -13.59 -22.67
CA GLN A 426 8.71 -14.52 -21.61
C GLN A 426 8.12 -13.75 -20.42
N GLY A 427 7.00 -14.26 -19.88
CA GLY A 427 6.36 -13.69 -18.70
C GLY A 427 7.18 -13.88 -17.42
N ALA A 428 6.94 -12.98 -16.47
CA ALA A 428 7.50 -13.02 -15.13
C ALA A 428 7.14 -14.29 -14.36
N ILE A 429 7.98 -14.66 -13.39
CA ILE A 429 7.70 -15.71 -12.41
C ILE A 429 7.75 -15.10 -11.02
N TRP A 430 6.87 -15.54 -10.12
CA TRP A 430 6.96 -15.16 -8.72
C TRP A 430 8.22 -15.76 -8.07
N GLY A 431 8.94 -14.93 -7.33
CA GLY A 431 10.07 -15.35 -6.52
C GLY A 431 10.01 -14.79 -5.11
N PHE A 432 10.91 -15.27 -4.27
CA PHE A 432 11.19 -14.69 -2.97
C PHE A 432 12.69 -14.72 -2.72
N PHE A 433 13.27 -13.54 -2.49
CA PHE A 433 14.71 -13.37 -2.33
C PHE A 433 15.05 -12.11 -1.52
N ASP A 434 16.31 -12.04 -1.11
CA ASP A 434 16.85 -10.93 -0.34
C ASP A 434 18.29 -10.61 -0.77
N GLY A 435 18.97 -9.80 0.04
CA GLY A 435 20.37 -9.42 -0.17
C GLY A 435 21.40 -10.43 0.33
N THR A 436 20.98 -11.62 0.74
CA THR A 436 21.89 -12.67 1.20
C THR A 436 22.44 -13.48 0.02
N THR A 437 23.35 -14.40 0.30
CA THR A 437 23.89 -15.35 -0.69
C THR A 437 23.01 -16.60 -0.84
N ASN A 438 21.84 -16.64 -0.21
CA ASN A 438 20.92 -17.75 -0.36
C ASN A 438 20.35 -17.78 -1.78
N PRO A 439 20.14 -18.96 -2.37
CA PRO A 439 19.49 -19.04 -3.68
C PRO A 439 18.06 -18.48 -3.60
N PRO A 440 17.59 -17.72 -4.61
CA PRO A 440 16.21 -17.29 -4.71
C PRO A 440 15.24 -18.47 -4.66
N VAL A 441 14.12 -18.29 -3.97
CA VAL A 441 12.99 -19.22 -4.04
C VAL A 441 12.19 -18.89 -5.30
N VAL A 442 11.84 -19.92 -6.07
CA VAL A 442 11.00 -19.81 -7.27
C VAL A 442 9.68 -20.51 -7.01
N PHE A 443 8.56 -19.87 -7.35
CA PHE A 443 7.22 -20.44 -7.18
C PHE A 443 6.71 -21.07 -8.48
N PRO A 444 5.85 -22.12 -8.41
CA PRO A 444 5.25 -22.69 -7.20
C PRO A 444 6.24 -23.51 -6.35
N SER A 445 6.18 -23.32 -5.04
CA SER A 445 6.85 -24.17 -4.05
C SER A 445 5.78 -24.88 -3.24
N GLY A 446 5.02 -25.75 -3.91
CA GLY A 446 3.86 -26.40 -3.30
C GLY A 446 4.21 -27.07 -1.97
N SER A 447 3.38 -26.86 -0.95
CA SER A 447 3.51 -27.58 0.32
C SER A 447 3.00 -29.00 0.18
N SER A 448 3.68 -30.00 0.75
CA SER A 448 3.07 -31.33 0.90
C SER A 448 1.81 -31.21 1.79
N LEU A 449 0.80 -32.06 1.57
CA LEU A 449 -0.45 -32.08 2.35
C LEU A 449 -0.20 -32.16 3.88
N GLN A 450 0.93 -32.73 4.28
CA GLN A 450 1.38 -32.81 5.68
C GLN A 450 1.79 -31.46 6.26
N ASN A 451 2.43 -30.59 5.47
CA ASN A 451 2.82 -29.23 5.90
C ASN A 451 1.60 -28.30 6.01
N LEU A 452 0.59 -28.47 5.14
CA LEU A 452 -0.69 -27.77 5.25
C LEU A 452 -1.42 -28.13 6.55
N LYS A 453 -1.41 -29.41 6.95
CA LYS A 453 -1.99 -29.87 8.23
C LYS A 453 -1.28 -29.29 9.46
N LEU A 454 0.03 -29.00 9.38
CA LEU A 454 0.79 -28.42 10.50
C LEU A 454 0.50 -26.93 10.70
N GLN A 455 0.21 -26.18 9.63
CA GLN A 455 -0.20 -24.77 9.75
C GLN A 455 -1.56 -24.59 10.45
N VAL A 456 -2.44 -25.60 10.41
CA VAL A 456 -3.71 -25.64 11.16
C VAL A 456 -3.48 -25.75 12.69
N ILE A 457 -2.35 -26.32 13.13
CA ILE A 457 -2.10 -26.66 14.54
C ILE A 457 -1.28 -25.58 15.27
N TYR A 458 -0.47 -24.79 14.56
CA TYR A 458 0.35 -23.72 15.17
C TYR A 458 -0.28 -22.32 15.14
N ALA A 459 -1.48 -22.15 14.59
CA ALA A 459 -2.28 -20.92 14.69
C ALA A 459 -2.96 -20.76 16.08
N GLY A 460 -2.42 -21.41 17.10
CA GLY A 460 -2.91 -21.41 18.48
C GLY A 460 -2.18 -20.38 19.34
N SER A 461 -2.94 -19.40 19.85
CA SER A 461 -2.58 -18.37 20.83
C SER A 461 -1.78 -17.15 20.32
N PRO A 462 -2.34 -15.92 20.40
CA PRO A 462 -1.65 -14.67 20.02
C PRO A 462 -0.49 -14.26 20.96
N TRP A 463 -0.05 -15.12 21.88
CA TRP A 463 0.76 -14.70 23.04
C TRP A 463 2.15 -15.34 23.17
N THR A 464 2.69 -16.00 22.15
CA THR A 464 4.09 -16.48 22.21
C THR A 464 4.78 -16.40 20.86
N ILE A 465 5.33 -15.23 20.52
CA ILE A 465 6.43 -15.13 19.55
C ILE A 465 7.61 -14.45 20.25
N ALA A 466 8.52 -15.27 20.77
CA ALA A 466 9.92 -14.91 20.99
C ALA A 466 10.75 -16.18 21.16
N ASN A 467 11.89 -16.25 20.48
CA ASN A 467 13.00 -17.22 20.63
C ASN A 467 12.98 -18.51 19.80
N SER A 468 12.99 -18.41 18.48
CA SER A 468 13.63 -19.47 17.66
C SER A 468 14.53 -18.97 16.53
N PHE A 469 15.07 -17.75 16.64
CA PHE A 469 16.18 -17.29 15.81
C PHE A 469 17.44 -17.12 16.66
N ALA A 470 18.00 -18.24 17.11
CA ALA A 470 19.37 -18.29 17.62
C ALA A 470 19.98 -19.69 17.43
N SER A 471 21.07 -19.72 16.65
CA SER A 471 22.12 -20.74 16.57
C SER A 471 21.76 -22.19 16.18
N THR A 472 22.10 -22.54 14.94
CA THR A 472 22.78 -23.82 14.66
C THR A 472 24.07 -23.55 13.92
N ASN A 473 25.09 -23.14 14.68
CA ASN A 473 26.49 -23.35 14.31
C ASN A 473 27.10 -24.18 15.42
N SER A 474 27.14 -25.50 15.23
CA SER A 474 28.01 -26.38 16.02
C SER A 474 28.42 -27.59 15.17
N ALA A 475 29.59 -27.40 14.56
CA ALA A 475 30.64 -28.37 14.25
C ALA A 475 30.29 -29.86 14.20
N ALA A 476 30.41 -30.44 13.00
CA ALA A 476 30.79 -31.83 12.84
C ALA A 476 32.33 -31.95 12.96
N ALA A 477 32.81 -32.49 14.07
CA ALA A 477 34.15 -33.03 14.19
C ALA A 477 34.04 -34.44 14.80
N GLY A 478 34.44 -35.44 14.01
CA GLY A 478 34.46 -36.83 14.43
C GLY A 478 35.48 -37.11 15.53
N GLY A 479 35.25 -38.18 16.30
CA GLY A 479 36.19 -38.61 17.33
C GLY A 479 35.69 -39.79 18.16
N VAL A 480 35.91 -41.00 17.63
CA VAL A 480 36.39 -42.22 18.31
C VAL A 480 35.81 -42.56 19.69
N VAL A 481 35.13 -43.71 19.72
CA VAL A 481 34.76 -44.50 20.91
C VAL A 481 36.03 -44.98 21.65
N GLY A 482 36.12 -44.66 22.93
CA GLY A 482 37.11 -45.20 23.87
C GLY A 482 36.44 -45.50 25.21
N THR A 483 36.43 -46.77 25.56
CA THR A 483 35.94 -47.38 26.81
C THR A 483 36.79 -46.99 28.03
N GLY A 484 36.18 -46.94 29.22
CA GLY A 484 36.88 -47.32 30.45
C GLY A 484 36.54 -46.52 31.72
N ASN A 485 35.88 -47.22 32.63
CA ASN A 485 35.68 -46.99 34.08
C ASN A 485 34.71 -45.91 34.55
#